data_AF-A0A7S1EQ06-F1
#
_entry.id   AF-A0A7S1EQ06-F1
#
_cell.length_a   1.000
_cell.length_b   1.000
_cell.length_c   1.000
_cell.angle_alpha   90.00
_cell.angle_beta   90.00
_cell.angle_gamma   90.00
#
_symmetry.space_group_name_H-M   'P 1'
#
loop_
_entity.id
_entity.type
_entity.pdbx_description
1 polymer ?
#
loop_
_entity_poly.entity_id
_entity_poly.type
_entity_poly.pdbx_seq_one_letter_code
_entity_poly.pdbx_strand_id
1 'polypeptide(L)'
;MRFVFCFVVAVVVFGVLCMTTVEARSKGHFGRFLRNKRVKCGQRYECLKVEEENFEACVLDCISSECYELIYSKNPLEDGEIDDERWNKFQQCVRATNFRSKSNQE
;
A
#
# COMPACT_ATOMS: atom_id res chain seq x y z
N MET A 1 4.25 42.14 36.71
CA MET A 1 5.01 40.85 36.62
C MET A 1 4.10 39.62 36.49
N ARG A 2 3.01 39.47 37.27
CA ARG A 2 2.08 38.32 37.15
C ARG A 2 1.43 38.15 35.76
N PHE A 3 1.08 39.26 35.09
CA PHE A 3 0.50 39.22 33.74
C PHE A 3 1.47 38.73 32.66
N VAL A 4 2.75 39.11 32.76
CA VAL A 4 3.79 38.68 31.82
C VAL A 4 4.07 37.19 31.97
N PHE A 5 4.07 36.70 33.21
CA PHE A 5 4.29 35.28 33.50
C PHE A 5 3.16 34.41 32.94
N CYS A 6 1.89 34.81 33.10
CA CYS A 6 0.76 34.09 32.50
C CYS A 6 0.81 34.07 30.97
N PHE A 7 1.24 35.17 30.35
CA PHE A 7 1.33 35.26 28.89
C PHE A 7 2.42 34.35 28.33
N VAL A 8 3.59 34.30 28.98
CA VAL A 8 4.69 33.39 28.59
C VAL A 8 4.29 31.93 28.75
N VAL A 9 3.63 31.58 29.87
CA VAL A 9 3.13 30.21 30.09
C VAL A 9 2.09 29.83 29.04
N ALA A 10 1.17 30.73 28.70
CA ALA A 10 0.16 30.48 27.67
C ALA A 10 0.80 30.23 26.29
N VAL A 11 1.79 31.04 25.89
CA VAL A 11 2.48 30.89 24.60
C VAL A 11 3.28 29.58 24.54
N VAL A 12 3.96 29.20 25.63
CA VAL A 12 4.71 27.93 25.69
C VAL A 12 3.77 26.72 25.63
N VAL A 13 2.65 26.74 26.36
CA VAL A 13 1.65 25.66 26.33
C VAL A 13 1.01 25.53 24.93
N PHE A 14 0.68 26.65 24.29
CA PHE A 14 0.12 26.62 22.94
C PHE A 14 1.14 26.14 21.89
N GLY A 15 2.40 26.55 22.00
CA GLY A 15 3.47 26.12 21.10
C GLY A 15 3.78 24.63 21.19
N VAL A 16 3.74 24.04 22.39
CA VAL A 16 3.96 22.60 22.59
C VAL A 16 2.80 21.75 22.05
N LEU A 17 1.57 22.24 22.12
CA LEU A 17 0.38 21.54 21.58
C LEU A 17 0.35 21.49 20.04
N CYS A 18 0.96 22.45 19.34
CA CYS A 18 0.94 22.49 17.87
C CYS A 18 1.94 21.51 17.23
N MET A 19 2.95 21.01 17.94
CA MET A 19 3.99 20.13 17.38
C MET A 19 3.55 18.67 17.18
N THR A 20 2.34 18.28 17.58
CA THR A 20 1.86 16.89 17.46
C THR A 20 1.09 16.59 16.18
N THR A 21 1.12 17.45 15.15
CA THR A 21 0.45 17.17 13.89
C THR A 21 1.24 16.14 13.08
N VAL A 22 0.93 14.86 13.29
CA VAL A 22 1.42 13.76 12.46
C VAL A 22 0.71 13.80 11.11
N GLU A 23 1.46 13.98 10.03
CA GLU A 23 0.91 13.99 8.67
C GLU A 23 0.50 12.56 8.28
N ALA A 24 -0.81 12.31 8.23
CA ALA A 24 -1.36 11.02 7.86
C ALA A 24 -1.14 10.74 6.37
N ARG A 25 -0.02 10.09 6.02
CA ARG A 25 0.28 9.68 4.65
C ARG A 25 -0.83 8.73 4.14
N SER A 26 -1.36 9.03 2.95
CA SER A 26 -2.50 8.35 2.28
C SER A 26 -2.30 6.85 2.01
N LYS A 27 -2.26 6.03 3.07
CA LYS A 27 -2.30 4.56 2.97
C LYS A 27 -3.69 4.08 2.54
N GLY A 28 -4.73 4.81 2.92
CA GLY A 28 -6.12 4.43 2.71
C GLY A 28 -6.60 4.41 1.24
N HIS A 29 -6.03 5.26 0.37
CA HIS A 29 -6.39 5.24 -1.05
C HIS A 29 -5.77 4.03 -1.76
N PHE A 30 -4.47 3.80 -1.57
CA PHE A 30 -3.76 2.70 -2.22
C PHE A 30 -4.25 1.33 -1.74
N GLY A 31 -4.56 1.19 -0.44
CA GLY A 31 -5.15 -0.05 0.08
C GLY A 31 -6.50 -0.37 -0.58
N ARG A 32 -7.36 0.64 -0.79
CA ARG A 32 -8.62 0.47 -1.53
C ARG A 32 -8.39 0.11 -2.99
N PHE A 33 -7.42 0.74 -3.65
CA PHE A 33 -7.04 0.41 -5.02
C PHE A 33 -6.64 -1.07 -5.15
N LEU A 34 -5.72 -1.55 -4.31
CA LEU A 34 -5.29 -2.95 -4.35
C LEU A 34 -6.42 -3.93 -4.06
N ARG A 35 -7.27 -3.65 -3.06
CA ARG A 35 -8.42 -4.51 -2.76
C ARG A 35 -9.36 -4.63 -3.95
N ASN A 36 -9.69 -3.51 -4.59
CA ASN A 36 -10.57 -3.51 -5.76
C ASN A 36 -9.93 -4.24 -6.96
N LYS A 37 -8.62 -4.08 -7.15
CA LYS A 37 -7.86 -4.78 -8.18
C LYS A 37 -7.87 -6.30 -7.95
N ARG A 38 -7.61 -6.74 -6.72
CA ARG A 38 -7.67 -8.16 -6.33
C ARG A 38 -9.03 -8.78 -6.63
N VAL A 39 -10.14 -8.11 -6.26
CA VAL A 39 -11.50 -8.59 -6.59
C VAL A 39 -11.71 -8.70 -8.10
N LYS A 40 -11.34 -7.67 -8.87
CA LYS A 40 -11.50 -7.68 -10.34
C LYS A 40 -10.67 -8.78 -11.01
N CYS A 41 -9.46 -9.02 -10.54
CA CYS A 41 -8.58 -10.07 -11.05
C CYS A 41 -9.04 -11.47 -10.63
N GLY A 42 -9.53 -11.65 -9.40
CA GLY A 42 -10.10 -12.93 -8.95
C GLY A 42 -11.39 -13.31 -9.69
N GLN A 43 -12.09 -12.34 -10.27
CA GLN A 43 -13.28 -12.56 -11.11
C GLN A 43 -12.94 -12.77 -12.60
N ARG A 44 -11.67 -12.70 -12.99
CA ARG A 44 -11.29 -12.99 -14.37
C ARG A 44 -11.47 -14.47 -14.66
N TYR A 45 -12.00 -14.75 -15.84
CA TYR A 45 -12.22 -16.11 -16.30
C TYR A 45 -10.92 -16.92 -16.37
N GLU A 46 -9.82 -16.25 -16.69
CA GLU A 46 -8.48 -16.83 -16.70
C GLU A 46 -8.11 -17.38 -15.32
N CYS A 47 -8.30 -16.60 -14.25
CA CYS A 47 -7.98 -17.06 -12.89
C CYS A 47 -9.01 -18.02 -12.31
N LEU A 48 -10.29 -17.92 -12.70
CA LEU A 48 -11.35 -18.85 -12.26
C LEU A 48 -11.17 -20.28 -12.78
N LYS A 49 -10.44 -20.44 -13.89
CA LYS A 49 -10.17 -21.75 -14.52
C LYS A 49 -8.88 -22.41 -14.06
N VAL A 50 -8.04 -21.65 -13.38
CA VAL A 50 -6.78 -22.15 -12.86
C VAL A 50 -7.08 -22.99 -11.62
N GLU A 51 -6.29 -24.05 -11.42
CA GLU A 51 -6.37 -24.85 -10.20
C GLU A 51 -6.18 -23.96 -8.96
N GLU A 52 -6.77 -24.36 -7.84
CA GLU A 52 -6.78 -23.56 -6.60
C GLU A 52 -5.34 -23.10 -6.24
N GLU A 53 -4.37 -24.01 -6.36
CA GLU A 53 -2.93 -23.82 -6.07
C GLU A 53 -2.24 -22.70 -6.86
N ASN A 54 -2.82 -22.29 -7.98
CA ASN A 54 -2.27 -21.27 -8.86
C ASN A 54 -3.16 -20.01 -8.93
N PHE A 55 -4.27 -20.00 -8.18
CA PHE A 55 -5.22 -18.90 -8.19
C PHE A 55 -4.58 -17.59 -7.69
N GLU A 56 -3.88 -17.62 -6.56
CA GLU A 56 -3.22 -16.42 -6.01
C GLU A 56 -2.12 -15.90 -6.94
N ALA A 57 -1.33 -16.80 -7.54
CA ALA A 57 -0.34 -16.45 -8.56
C ALA A 57 -0.98 -15.69 -9.74
N CYS A 58 -2.09 -16.23 -10.29
CA CYS A 58 -2.83 -15.58 -11.38
C CYS A 58 -3.36 -14.19 -10.97
N VAL A 59 -3.91 -14.07 -9.76
CA VAL A 59 -4.44 -12.81 -9.26
C VAL A 59 -3.34 -11.77 -9.10
N LEU A 60 -2.19 -12.13 -8.55
CA LEU A 60 -1.05 -11.22 -8.35
C LEU A 60 -0.45 -10.76 -9.69
N ASP A 61 -0.29 -11.67 -10.65
CA ASP A 61 0.17 -11.36 -12.00
C ASP A 61 -0.81 -10.40 -12.71
N CYS A 62 -2.12 -10.65 -12.62
CA CYS A 62 -3.15 -9.78 -13.15
C CYS A 62 -3.12 -8.36 -12.52
N ILE A 63 -2.79 -8.24 -11.23
CA ILE A 63 -2.66 -6.93 -10.57
C ILE A 63 -1.51 -6.15 -11.18
N SER A 64 -0.33 -6.78 -11.31
CA SER A 64 0.87 -6.22 -11.93
C SER A 64 1.88 -7.32 -12.22
N SER A 65 1.98 -7.70 -13.50
CA SER A 65 2.90 -8.75 -13.95
C SER A 65 4.37 -8.42 -13.65
N GLU A 66 4.80 -7.18 -13.91
CA GLU A 66 6.16 -6.70 -13.57
C GLU A 66 6.51 -6.91 -12.08
N CYS A 67 5.60 -6.56 -11.17
CA CYS A 67 5.84 -6.72 -9.73
C CYS A 67 5.70 -8.16 -9.25
N TYR A 68 4.86 -8.95 -9.92
CA TYR A 68 4.74 -10.38 -9.65
C TYR A 68 6.04 -11.10 -10.02
N GLU A 69 6.55 -10.88 -11.23
CA GLU A 69 7.81 -11.47 -11.68
C GLU A 69 8.98 -11.06 -10.78
N LEU A 70 9.05 -9.79 -10.36
CA LEU A 70 10.13 -9.31 -9.50
C LEU A 70 10.15 -9.98 -8.11
N ILE A 71 8.98 -10.29 -7.55
CA ILE A 71 8.86 -10.76 -6.15
C ILE A 71 8.65 -12.27 -6.05
N TYR A 72 7.92 -12.87 -6.99
CA TYR A 72 7.40 -14.23 -6.90
C TYR A 72 7.88 -15.17 -8.03
N SER A 73 8.59 -14.68 -9.06
CA SER A 73 9.00 -15.54 -10.21
C SER A 73 9.83 -16.76 -9.82
N LYS A 74 10.68 -16.64 -8.80
CA LYS A 74 11.59 -17.72 -8.38
C LYS A 74 10.95 -18.73 -7.46
N ASN A 75 9.95 -18.30 -6.70
CA ASN A 75 9.26 -19.13 -5.71
C ASN A 75 7.82 -18.60 -5.59
N PRO A 76 6.89 -19.12 -6.41
CA PRO A 76 5.47 -18.79 -6.30
C PRO A 76 4.97 -19.12 -4.89
N LEU A 77 3.95 -18.40 -4.43
CA LEU A 77 3.28 -18.75 -3.17
C LEU A 77 2.55 -20.07 -3.35
N GLU A 78 2.69 -20.96 -2.37
CA GLU A 78 1.82 -22.14 -2.26
C GLU A 78 0.46 -21.73 -1.67
N ASP A 79 -0.57 -22.53 -1.93
CA ASP A 79 -1.90 -22.27 -1.42
C ASP A 79 -1.94 -22.28 0.11
N GLY A 80 -2.47 -21.19 0.68
CA GLY A 80 -2.52 -20.99 2.13
C GLY A 80 -1.22 -20.45 2.75
N GLU A 81 -0.15 -20.24 1.97
CA GLU A 81 1.06 -19.58 2.45
C GLU A 81 0.79 -18.07 2.66
N ILE A 82 1.01 -17.59 3.88
CA ILE A 82 0.96 -16.17 4.20
C ILE A 82 2.40 -15.65 4.26
N ASP A 83 2.86 -15.02 3.18
CA ASP A 83 4.14 -14.30 3.17
C ASP A 83 3.91 -12.77 3.22
N ASP A 84 3.83 -12.25 4.44
CA ASP A 84 3.64 -10.82 4.69
C ASP A 84 4.83 -9.97 4.20
N GLU A 85 6.06 -10.52 4.18
CA GLU A 85 7.25 -9.76 3.78
C GLU A 85 7.25 -9.53 2.27
N ARG A 86 7.06 -10.59 1.48
CA ARG A 86 6.91 -10.52 0.02
C ARG A 86 5.67 -9.73 -0.35
N TRP A 87 4.55 -9.87 0.38
CA TRP A 87 3.36 -9.06 0.14
C TRP A 87 3.65 -7.57 0.32
N ASN A 88 4.34 -7.17 1.39
CA ASN A 88 4.72 -5.77 1.61
C ASN A 88 5.64 -5.24 0.50
N LYS A 89 6.58 -6.06 -0.01
CA LYS A 89 7.44 -5.70 -1.15
C LYS A 89 6.63 -5.55 -2.44
N PHE A 90 5.69 -6.46 -2.71
CA PHE A 90 4.78 -6.38 -3.84
C PHE A 90 3.94 -5.11 -3.81
N GLN A 91 3.34 -4.78 -2.66
CA GLN A 91 2.59 -3.53 -2.48
C GLN A 91 3.43 -2.28 -2.75
N GLN A 92 4.70 -2.29 -2.34
CA GLN A 92 5.63 -1.18 -2.59
C GLN A 92 5.98 -1.05 -4.08
N CYS A 93 6.25 -2.18 -4.75
CA CYS A 93 6.49 -2.21 -6.20
C CYS A 93 5.30 -1.66 -6.97
N VAL A 94 4.08 -2.19 -6.71
CA VAL A 94 2.87 -1.75 -7.40
C VAL A 94 2.60 -0.27 -7.14
N ARG A 95 2.89 0.22 -5.93
CA ARG A 95 2.77 1.64 -5.63
C ARG A 95 3.71 2.48 -6.50
N ALA A 96 4.98 2.08 -6.61
CA ALA A 96 5.97 2.79 -7.42
C ALA A 96 5.64 2.77 -8.92
N THR A 97 5.20 1.63 -9.47
CA THR A 97 4.84 1.52 -10.90
C THR A 97 3.63 2.38 -11.25
N ASN A 98 2.61 2.43 -10.38
CA ASN A 98 1.44 3.31 -10.58
C ASN A 98 1.76 4.81 -10.47
N PHE A 99 2.84 5.19 -9.77
CA PHE A 99 3.33 6.57 -9.77
C PHE A 99 4.15 6.87 -11.03
N ARG A 100 4.98 5.93 -11.51
CA ARG A 100 5.74 6.08 -12.77
C ARG A 100 4.84 6.18 -14.00
N SER A 101 3.72 5.45 -14.04
CA SER A 101 2.77 5.55 -15.15
C SER A 101 2.09 6.92 -15.24
N LYS A 102 1.95 7.64 -14.12
CA LYS A 102 1.44 9.02 -14.11
C LYS A 102 2.47 10.05 -14.58
N SER A 103 3.75 9.87 -14.28
CA SER A 103 4.81 10.80 -14.69
C SER A 103 5.17 10.71 -16.18
N ASN A 104 4.81 9.62 -16.86
CA ASN A 104 4.99 9.46 -18.31
C ASN A 104 3.77 9.94 -19.13
N GLN A 105 2.82 10.63 -18.48
CA GLN A 105 1.57 11.10 -19.06
C GLN A 105 1.46 12.65 -19.01
N GLU A 106 2.60 13.33 -18.86
CA GLU A 106 2.79 14.80 -18.97
C GLU A 106 3.64 15.15 -20.19
#